data_AF-A0A2T2YE52-F1
#
_entry.id   AF-A0A2T2YE52-F1
#
_cell.length_a   1.000
_cell.length_b   1.000
_cell.length_c   1.000
_cell.angle_alpha   90.00
_cell.angle_beta   90.00
_cell.angle_gamma   90.00
#
_symmetry.space_group_name_H-M   'P 1'
#
loop_
_entity.id
_entity.type
_entity.pdbx_description
1 polymer ?
#
loop_
_entity_poly.entity_id
_entity_poly.type
_entity_poly.pdbx_seq_one_letter_code
_entity_poly.pdbx_strand_id
1 'polypeptide(L)'
;MKTRNKLKFSFWLLFGLVVLGGALSLYYLRQIARSSEIILKDNYNTLTMTREMRKVLDNNDVPLSESATRKFTEELVKEENNITEKGEAEAVARLRQSFTVMSNNAITLAARQQAARSAQSAIHEIEELNMQAVLVKTNTAQKTIKHATIYLSLIGGITFLIMFSFIFNLPDLINASIKEQVAH
;
A
#
# COMPACT_ATOMS: atom_id res chain seq x y z
N MET A 1 36.27 4.57 35.99
CA MET A 1 34.91 4.12 36.39
C MET A 1 35.03 2.77 37.09
N LYS A 2 34.39 2.60 38.26
CA LYS A 2 34.20 1.30 38.94
C LYS A 2 33.61 0.26 37.97
N THR A 3 34.02 -1.00 38.02
CA THR A 3 33.59 -2.04 37.05
C THR A 3 32.07 -2.24 37.08
N ARG A 4 31.44 -2.03 38.25
CA ARG A 4 29.98 -2.00 38.42
C ARG A 4 29.26 -1.00 37.51
N ASN A 5 29.82 0.20 37.31
CA ASN A 5 29.18 1.23 36.47
C ASN A 5 29.33 0.92 34.97
N LYS A 6 30.43 0.26 34.58
CA LYS A 6 30.62 -0.23 33.20
C LYS A 6 29.59 -1.32 32.86
N LEU A 7 29.35 -2.25 33.78
CA LEU A 7 28.36 -3.32 33.59
C LEU A 7 26.94 -2.77 33.43
N LYS A 8 26.51 -1.82 34.28
CA LYS A 8 25.20 -1.18 34.17
C LYS A 8 25.01 -0.41 32.87
N PHE A 9 26.03 0.34 32.44
CA PHE A 9 25.97 1.09 31.17
C PHE A 9 25.78 0.16 29.97
N SER A 10 26.53 -0.93 29.95
CA SER A 10 26.43 -2.00 28.96
C SER A 10 25.01 -2.60 28.84
N PHE A 11 24.36 -2.90 29.96
CA PHE A 11 22.98 -3.38 29.97
C PHE A 11 21.98 -2.32 29.49
N TRP A 12 22.14 -1.06 29.90
CA TRP A 12 21.29 0.03 29.43
C TRP A 12 21.44 0.30 27.94
N LEU A 13 22.67 0.22 27.41
CA LEU A 13 22.93 0.33 25.99
C LEU A 13 22.25 -0.81 25.20
N LEU A 14 22.39 -2.06 25.67
CA LEU A 14 21.74 -3.21 25.05
C LEU A 14 20.21 -3.08 25.09
N PHE A 15 19.65 -2.70 26.24
CA PHE A 15 18.22 -2.47 26.39
C PHE A 15 17.74 -1.38 25.42
N GLY A 16 18.47 -0.27 25.31
CA GLY A 16 18.18 0.81 24.36
C GLY A 16 18.17 0.32 22.91
N LEU A 17 19.15 -0.51 22.51
CA LEU A 17 19.20 -1.09 21.16
C LEU A 17 18.01 -2.01 20.87
N VAL A 18 17.60 -2.84 21.84
CA VAL A 18 16.43 -3.72 21.68
C VAL A 18 15.15 -2.91 21.55
N VAL A 19 14.95 -1.91 22.42
CA VAL A 19 13.77 -1.02 22.36
C VAL A 19 13.73 -0.26 21.03
N LEU A 20 14.87 0.30 20.59
CA LEU A 20 14.98 1.02 19.32
C LEU A 20 14.68 0.08 18.13
N GLY A 21 15.27 -1.11 18.12
CA GLY A 21 15.02 -2.12 17.08
C GLY A 21 13.55 -2.54 17.02
N GLY A 22 12.92 -2.76 18.18
CA GLY A 22 11.49 -3.07 18.28
C GLY A 22 10.61 -1.92 17.77
N ALA A 23 10.90 -0.69 18.16
CA ALA A 23 10.17 0.49 17.71
C ALA A 23 10.28 0.69 16.19
N LEU A 24 11.48 0.53 15.62
CA LEU A 24 11.70 0.60 14.16
C LEU A 24 10.98 -0.52 13.41
N SER A 25 11.00 -1.74 13.95
CA SER A 25 10.28 -2.88 13.38
C SER A 25 8.77 -2.60 13.30
N LEU A 26 8.17 -2.12 14.40
CA LEU A 26 6.76 -1.74 14.43
C LEU A 26 6.43 -0.58 13.48
N TYR A 27 7.32 0.41 13.38
CA TYR A 27 7.17 1.54 12.45
C TYR A 27 7.10 1.05 11.00
N TYR A 28 8.10 0.28 10.55
CA TYR A 28 8.13 -0.23 9.18
C TYR A 28 7.00 -1.21 8.89
N LEU A 29 6.64 -2.07 9.85
CA LEU A 29 5.51 -2.99 9.70
C LEU A 29 4.20 -2.24 9.46
N ARG A 30 3.95 -1.17 10.24
CA ARG A 30 2.76 -0.32 10.04
C ARG A 30 2.77 0.38 8.69
N GLN A 31 3.92 0.87 8.26
CA GLN A 31 4.06 1.53 6.95
C GLN A 31 3.77 0.55 5.80
N ILE A 32 4.30 -0.67 5.88
CA ILE A 32 4.08 -1.72 4.89
C ILE A 32 2.60 -2.13 4.87
N ALA A 33 2.02 -2.41 6.04
CA ALA A 33 0.62 -2.82 6.15
C ALA A 33 -0.33 -1.77 5.55
N ARG A 34 -0.13 -0.49 5.89
CA ARG A 34 -0.94 0.61 5.37
C ARG A 34 -0.79 0.77 3.85
N SER A 35 0.44 0.70 3.33
CA SER A 35 0.66 0.81 1.89
C SER A 35 -0.02 -0.32 1.13
N SER A 36 0.06 -1.55 1.62
CA SER A 36 -0.61 -2.70 1.00
C SER A 36 -2.13 -2.58 1.05
N GLU A 37 -2.69 -2.12 2.17
CA GLU A 37 -4.13 -1.91 2.33
C GLU A 37 -4.67 -0.88 1.32
N ILE A 38 -3.99 0.26 1.18
CA ILE A 38 -4.38 1.31 0.21
C ILE A 38 -4.31 0.78 -1.22
N ILE A 39 -3.20 0.14 -1.60
CA ILE A 39 -3.04 -0.43 -2.95
C ILE A 39 -4.15 -1.44 -3.28
N LEU A 40 -4.45 -2.35 -2.35
CA LEU A 40 -5.48 -3.36 -2.54
C LEU A 40 -6.87 -2.74 -2.63
N LYS A 41 -7.17 -1.77 -1.76
CA LYS A 41 -8.47 -1.11 -1.72
C LYS A 41 -8.73 -0.29 -2.99
N ASP A 42 -7.78 0.55 -3.39
CA ASP A 42 -7.90 1.40 -4.59
C ASP A 42 -8.11 0.51 -5.83
N ASN A 43 -7.26 -0.51 -5.99
CA ASN A 43 -7.36 -1.45 -7.11
C ASN A 43 -8.69 -2.20 -7.14
N TYR A 44 -9.15 -2.71 -5.98
CA TYR A 44 -10.41 -3.44 -5.89
C TYR A 44 -11.62 -2.55 -6.23
N ASN A 45 -11.60 -1.29 -5.78
CA ASN A 45 -12.67 -0.34 -6.03
C ASN A 45 -12.82 -0.07 -7.53
N THR A 46 -11.77 0.42 -8.20
CA THR A 46 -11.84 0.76 -9.63
C THR A 46 -12.16 -0.47 -10.47
N LEU A 47 -11.48 -1.61 -10.27
CA LEU A 47 -11.77 -2.82 -11.04
C LEU A 47 -13.20 -3.35 -10.82
N THR A 48 -13.79 -3.11 -9.65
CA THR A 48 -15.18 -3.49 -9.40
C THR A 48 -16.13 -2.59 -10.19
N MET A 49 -15.94 -1.26 -10.13
CA MET A 49 -16.77 -0.29 -10.83
C MET A 49 -16.68 -0.47 -12.35
N THR A 50 -15.45 -0.59 -12.89
CA THR A 50 -15.22 -0.79 -14.33
C THR A 50 -15.81 -2.11 -14.82
N ARG A 51 -15.69 -3.19 -14.04
CA ARG A 51 -16.29 -4.49 -14.37
C ARG A 51 -17.81 -4.44 -14.38
N GLU A 52 -18.44 -3.81 -13.39
CA GLU A 52 -19.90 -3.71 -13.36
C GLU A 52 -20.44 -2.82 -14.50
N MET A 53 -19.75 -1.72 -14.84
CA MET A 53 -20.08 -0.92 -16.03
C MET A 53 -19.92 -1.73 -17.33
N ARG A 54 -18.82 -2.47 -17.48
CA ARG A 54 -18.59 -3.33 -18.65
C ARG A 54 -19.66 -4.42 -18.78
N LYS A 55 -20.03 -5.08 -17.67
CA LYS A 55 -21.14 -6.05 -17.67
C LYS A 55 -22.46 -5.45 -18.13
N VAL A 56 -22.75 -4.19 -17.81
CA VAL A 56 -23.96 -3.53 -18.33
C VAL A 56 -23.89 -3.41 -19.84
N LEU A 57 -22.75 -3.00 -20.40
CA LEU A 57 -22.55 -2.87 -21.85
C LEU A 57 -22.57 -4.21 -22.57
N ASP A 58 -22.04 -5.27 -21.95
CA ASP A 58 -21.95 -6.60 -22.58
C ASP A 58 -23.27 -7.36 -22.57
N ASN A 59 -24.12 -7.14 -21.55
CA ASN A 59 -25.37 -7.89 -21.37
C ASN A 59 -26.61 -7.15 -21.88
N ASN A 60 -26.48 -5.94 -22.42
CA ASN A 60 -27.60 -5.15 -22.89
C ASN A 60 -27.30 -4.56 -24.26
N ASP A 61 -28.26 -4.68 -25.17
CA ASP A 61 -28.23 -3.92 -26.41
C ASP A 61 -28.52 -2.44 -26.15
N VAL A 62 -28.09 -1.61 -27.09
CA VAL A 62 -28.35 -0.17 -27.07
C VAL A 62 -29.59 0.12 -27.92
N PRO A 63 -30.59 0.89 -27.44
CA PRO A 63 -30.63 1.61 -26.16
C PRO A 63 -30.71 0.72 -24.93
N LEU A 64 -29.96 1.12 -23.90
CA LEU A 64 -30.03 0.51 -22.58
C LEU A 64 -31.44 0.64 -21.99
N SER A 65 -31.89 -0.42 -21.33
CA SER A 65 -33.09 -0.35 -20.49
C SER A 65 -32.91 0.66 -19.35
N GLU A 66 -34.01 1.12 -18.76
CA GLU A 66 -33.96 2.03 -17.61
C GLU A 66 -33.18 1.43 -16.43
N SER A 67 -33.34 0.12 -16.19
CA SER A 67 -32.63 -0.59 -15.12
C SER A 67 -31.13 -0.68 -15.40
N ALA A 68 -30.72 -0.94 -16.65
CA ALA A 68 -29.33 -0.96 -17.08
C ALA A 68 -28.69 0.44 -16.98
N THR A 69 -29.41 1.47 -17.40
CA THR A 69 -28.99 2.88 -17.29
C THR A 69 -28.74 3.27 -15.84
N ARG A 70 -29.65 2.90 -14.93
CA ARG A 70 -29.47 3.18 -13.49
C ARG A 70 -28.24 2.47 -12.92
N LYS A 71 -28.06 1.17 -13.19
CA LYS A 71 -26.88 0.40 -12.73
C LYS A 71 -25.57 1.02 -13.23
N PHE A 72 -25.50 1.38 -14.51
CA PHE A 72 -24.32 2.03 -15.06
C PHE A 72 -24.05 3.37 -14.38
N THR A 73 -25.11 4.18 -14.18
CA THR A 73 -24.99 5.49 -13.53
C THR A 73 -24.48 5.39 -12.10
N GLU A 74 -24.97 4.41 -11.33
CA GLU A 74 -24.52 4.17 -9.96
C GLU A 74 -23.01 3.90 -9.90
N GLU A 75 -22.50 3.03 -10.76
CA GLU A 75 -21.06 2.70 -10.80
C GLU A 75 -20.22 3.84 -11.35
N LEU A 76 -20.70 4.55 -12.38
CA LEU A 76 -20.01 5.71 -12.94
C LEU A 76 -19.86 6.85 -11.92
N VAL A 77 -20.90 7.11 -11.12
CA VAL A 77 -20.81 8.12 -10.04
C VAL A 77 -19.82 7.69 -8.97
N LYS A 78 -19.74 6.40 -8.63
CA LYS A 78 -18.72 5.93 -7.69
C LYS A 78 -17.32 6.12 -8.26
N GLU A 79 -17.12 5.83 -9.54
CA GLU A 79 -15.84 6.01 -10.24
C GLU A 79 -15.42 7.49 -10.26
N GLU A 80 -16.34 8.41 -10.55
CA GLU A 80 -16.09 9.86 -10.48
C GLU A 80 -15.67 10.36 -9.11
N ASN A 81 -16.17 9.73 -8.04
CA ASN A 81 -15.79 10.04 -6.66
C ASN A 81 -14.51 9.31 -6.22
N ASN A 82 -13.96 8.43 -7.07
CA ASN A 82 -12.78 7.60 -6.80
C ASN A 82 -11.62 7.92 -7.77
N ILE A 83 -11.59 9.13 -8.33
CA ILE A 83 -10.45 9.58 -9.14
C ILE A 83 -9.21 9.72 -8.23
N THR A 84 -8.22 8.85 -8.45
CA THR A 84 -7.00 8.75 -7.65
C THR A 84 -5.73 8.91 -8.48
N GLU A 85 -5.78 8.60 -9.78
CA GLU A 85 -4.61 8.50 -10.63
C GLU A 85 -4.51 9.61 -11.68
N LYS A 86 -3.27 9.90 -12.11
CA LYS A 86 -3.01 10.92 -13.11
C LYS A 86 -3.58 10.48 -14.47
N GLY A 87 -4.40 11.34 -15.09
CA GLY A 87 -5.04 11.07 -16.39
C GLY A 87 -6.39 10.37 -16.28
N GLU A 88 -6.77 9.90 -15.09
CA GLU A 88 -8.02 9.18 -14.86
C GLU A 88 -9.23 10.11 -15.00
N ALA A 89 -9.12 11.35 -14.51
CA ALA A 89 -10.19 12.35 -14.60
C ALA A 89 -10.64 12.57 -16.05
N GLU A 90 -9.70 12.65 -16.99
CA GLU A 90 -9.96 12.83 -18.40
C GLU A 90 -10.62 11.60 -19.03
N ALA A 91 -10.20 10.39 -18.62
CA ALA A 91 -10.80 9.14 -19.08
C ALA A 91 -12.23 8.97 -18.55
N VAL A 92 -12.47 9.27 -17.26
CA VAL A 92 -13.79 9.28 -16.63
C VAL A 92 -14.70 10.32 -17.26
N ALA A 93 -14.20 11.51 -17.59
CA ALA A 93 -14.98 12.53 -18.29
C ALA A 93 -15.43 12.06 -19.69
N ARG A 94 -14.54 11.38 -20.44
CA ARG A 94 -14.90 10.76 -21.73
C ARG A 94 -15.92 9.64 -21.58
N LEU A 95 -15.80 8.84 -20.51
CA LEU A 95 -16.78 7.80 -20.18
C LEU A 95 -18.16 8.41 -19.92
N ARG A 96 -18.24 9.46 -19.09
CA ARG A 96 -19.47 10.20 -18.82
C ARG A 96 -20.09 10.77 -20.09
N GLN A 97 -19.30 11.42 -20.94
CA GLN A 97 -19.77 11.97 -22.21
C GLN A 97 -20.33 10.86 -23.11
N SER A 98 -19.62 9.74 -23.25
CA SER A 98 -20.04 8.59 -24.05
C SER A 98 -21.35 7.99 -23.52
N PHE A 99 -21.48 7.87 -22.20
CA PHE A 99 -22.71 7.40 -21.56
C PHE A 99 -23.89 8.34 -21.83
N THR A 100 -23.71 9.66 -21.72
CA THR A 100 -24.77 10.63 -22.03
C THR A 100 -25.27 10.51 -23.47
N VAL A 101 -24.39 10.29 -24.45
CA VAL A 101 -24.79 10.07 -25.85
C VAL A 101 -25.52 8.74 -26.02
N MET A 102 -25.01 7.67 -25.40
CA MET A 102 -25.59 6.33 -25.49
C MET A 102 -27.00 6.25 -24.87
N SER A 103 -27.26 7.00 -23.80
CA SER A 103 -28.55 7.04 -23.10
C SER A 103 -29.57 8.03 -23.69
N ASN A 104 -29.20 8.82 -24.70
CA ASN A 104 -30.08 9.83 -25.27
C ASN A 104 -31.02 9.25 -26.35
N ASN A 105 -32.32 9.27 -26.06
CA ASN A 105 -33.39 8.75 -26.93
C ASN A 105 -33.54 9.49 -28.28
N ALA A 106 -33.01 10.71 -28.41
CA ALA A 106 -33.06 11.49 -29.65
C ALA A 106 -31.89 11.18 -30.61
N ILE A 107 -30.89 10.40 -30.18
CA ILE A 107 -29.71 10.05 -30.99
C ILE A 107 -29.96 8.79 -31.82
N THR A 108 -29.36 8.73 -33.02
CA THR A 108 -29.46 7.58 -33.93
C THR A 108 -28.81 6.32 -33.33
N LEU A 109 -29.31 5.14 -33.71
CA LEU A 109 -28.75 3.86 -33.24
C LEU A 109 -27.25 3.74 -33.52
N ALA A 110 -26.79 4.15 -34.70
CA ALA A 110 -25.37 4.11 -35.08
C ALA A 110 -24.51 4.98 -34.16
N ALA A 111 -24.96 6.19 -33.84
CA ALA A 111 -24.23 7.09 -32.93
C ALA A 111 -24.21 6.56 -31.49
N ARG A 112 -25.27 5.89 -31.02
CA ARG A 112 -25.25 5.24 -29.71
C ARG A 112 -24.32 4.02 -29.66
N GLN A 113 -24.29 3.22 -30.73
CA GLN A 113 -23.35 2.10 -30.85
C GLN A 113 -21.90 2.59 -30.86
N GLN A 114 -21.62 3.71 -31.54
CA GLN A 114 -20.30 4.34 -31.49
C GLN A 114 -19.97 4.82 -30.06
N ALA A 115 -20.92 5.47 -29.39
CA ALA A 115 -20.75 5.91 -28.01
C ALA A 115 -20.52 4.74 -27.04
N ALA A 116 -21.17 3.60 -27.23
CA ALA A 116 -20.94 2.40 -26.44
C ALA A 116 -19.50 1.87 -26.60
N ARG A 117 -18.96 1.87 -27.83
CA ARG A 117 -17.55 1.51 -28.08
C ARG A 117 -16.59 2.51 -27.45
N SER A 118 -16.89 3.81 -27.54
CA SER A 118 -16.10 4.85 -26.87
C SER A 118 -16.14 4.71 -25.35
N ALA A 119 -17.29 4.35 -24.76
CA ALA A 119 -17.41 4.04 -23.34
C ALA A 119 -16.55 2.82 -22.96
N GLN A 120 -16.60 1.72 -23.72
CA GLN A 120 -15.74 0.56 -23.49
C GLN A 120 -14.26 0.95 -23.53
N SER A 121 -13.84 1.75 -24.52
CA SER A 121 -12.46 2.24 -24.63
C SER A 121 -12.05 3.09 -23.42
N ALA A 122 -12.92 3.98 -22.94
CA ALA A 122 -12.65 4.80 -21.77
C ALA A 122 -12.56 3.96 -20.49
N ILE A 123 -13.42 2.94 -20.33
CA ILE A 123 -13.32 1.98 -19.22
C ILE A 123 -11.98 1.25 -19.25
N HIS A 124 -11.52 0.78 -20.42
CA HIS A 124 -10.22 0.14 -20.55
C HIS A 124 -9.06 1.07 -20.18
N GLU A 125 -9.14 2.34 -20.55
CA GLU A 125 -8.11 3.32 -20.21
C GLU A 125 -8.05 3.61 -18.70
N ILE A 126 -9.21 3.73 -18.04
CA ILE A 126 -9.30 3.86 -16.57
C ILE A 126 -8.63 2.67 -15.88
N GLU A 127 -8.93 1.45 -16.33
CA GLU A 127 -8.32 0.22 -15.82
C GLU A 127 -6.80 0.22 -16.00
N GLU A 128 -6.32 0.63 -17.18
CA GLU A 128 -4.89 0.67 -17.48
C GLU A 128 -4.14 1.68 -16.61
N LEU A 129 -4.68 2.90 -16.46
CA LEU A 129 -4.08 3.94 -15.62
C LEU A 129 -3.98 3.48 -14.16
N ASN A 130 -5.05 2.88 -13.62
CA ASN A 130 -5.05 2.34 -12.26
C ASN A 130 -4.07 1.17 -12.09
N MET A 131 -4.04 0.23 -13.02
CA MET A 131 -3.11 -0.90 -12.97
C MET A 131 -1.65 -0.44 -13.06
N GLN A 132 -1.33 0.55 -13.90
CA GLN A 132 0.00 1.15 -13.95
C GLN A 132 0.37 1.80 -12.61
N ALA A 133 -0.55 2.53 -12.00
CA ALA A 133 -0.34 3.13 -10.69
C ALA A 133 -0.10 2.07 -9.59
N VAL A 134 -0.88 0.98 -9.59
CA VAL A 134 -0.69 -0.16 -8.68
C VAL A 134 0.71 -0.76 -8.82
N LEU A 135 1.22 -0.91 -10.04
CA LEU A 135 2.58 -1.40 -10.27
C LEU A 135 3.65 -0.45 -9.67
N VAL A 136 3.49 0.86 -9.88
CA VAL A 136 4.40 1.88 -9.34
C VAL A 136 4.36 1.92 -7.80
N LYS A 137 3.16 1.93 -7.22
CA LYS A 137 2.95 1.91 -5.75
C LYS A 137 3.53 0.62 -5.15
N THR A 138 3.31 -0.53 -5.79
CA THR A 138 3.87 -1.84 -5.36
C THR A 138 5.39 -1.84 -5.38
N ASN A 139 6.00 -1.35 -6.47
CA ASN A 139 7.47 -1.25 -6.56
C ASN A 139 8.04 -0.32 -5.49
N THR A 140 7.34 0.78 -5.20
CA THR A 140 7.71 1.71 -4.11
C THR A 140 7.63 1.04 -2.74
N ALA A 141 6.56 0.28 -2.47
CA ALA A 141 6.43 -0.50 -1.25
C ALA A 141 7.55 -1.55 -1.11
N GLN A 142 7.93 -2.23 -2.20
CA GLN A 142 9.04 -3.18 -2.22
C GLN A 142 10.40 -2.52 -1.91
N LYS A 143 10.64 -1.30 -2.41
CA LYS A 143 11.85 -0.54 -2.05
C LYS A 143 11.87 -0.21 -0.55
N THR A 144 10.74 0.21 0.02
CA THR A 144 10.60 0.46 1.46
C THR A 144 10.89 -0.80 2.28
N ILE A 145 10.38 -1.96 1.86
CA ILE A 145 10.65 -3.26 2.50
C ILE A 145 12.16 -3.56 2.47
N LYS A 146 12.83 -3.39 1.32
CA LYS A 146 14.28 -3.62 1.21
C LYS A 146 15.08 -2.73 2.18
N HIS A 147 14.74 -1.45 2.29
CA HIS A 147 15.38 -0.55 3.24
C HIS A 147 15.14 -0.97 4.70
N ALA A 148 13.89 -1.31 5.04
CA ALA A 148 13.54 -1.79 6.37
C ALA A 148 14.34 -3.05 6.73
N THR A 149 14.43 -4.02 5.81
CA THR A 149 15.22 -5.24 5.99
C THR A 149 16.69 -4.92 6.26
N ILE A 150 17.33 -4.05 5.46
CA ILE A 150 18.75 -3.70 5.66
C ILE A 150 18.98 -3.08 7.05
N TYR A 151 18.15 -2.11 7.45
CA TYR A 151 18.31 -1.44 8.74
C TYR A 151 18.05 -2.38 9.92
N LEU A 152 17.00 -3.19 9.85
CA LEU A 152 16.68 -4.15 10.91
C LEU A 152 17.73 -5.27 11.00
N SER A 153 18.28 -5.73 9.88
CA SER A 153 19.38 -6.70 9.87
C SER A 153 20.66 -6.12 10.46
N LEU A 154 21.00 -4.87 10.18
CA LEU A 154 22.16 -4.19 10.79
C LEU A 154 22.01 -4.07 12.31
N ILE A 155 20.86 -3.55 12.76
CA ILE A 155 20.57 -3.41 14.20
C ILE A 155 20.54 -4.78 14.89
N GLY A 156 19.90 -5.77 14.27
CA GLY A 156 19.85 -7.14 14.77
C GLY A 156 21.23 -7.78 14.86
N GLY A 157 22.07 -7.62 13.84
CA GLY A 157 23.44 -8.12 13.81
C GLY A 157 24.33 -7.48 14.88
N ILE A 158 24.27 -6.15 15.04
CA ILE A 158 25.00 -5.44 16.09
C ILE A 158 24.54 -5.90 17.47
N THR A 159 23.22 -6.01 17.68
CA THR A 159 22.64 -6.48 18.94
C THR A 159 23.08 -7.91 19.24
N PHE A 160 23.10 -8.79 18.25
CA PHE A 160 23.58 -10.17 18.37
C PHE A 160 25.06 -10.21 18.77
N LEU A 161 25.93 -9.46 18.11
CA LEU A 161 27.37 -9.41 18.44
C LEU A 161 27.62 -8.91 19.86
N ILE A 162 26.87 -7.90 20.30
CA ILE A 162 26.95 -7.39 21.68
C ILE A 162 26.50 -8.47 22.68
N MET A 163 25.35 -9.12 22.44
CA MET A 163 24.89 -10.21 23.30
C MET A 163 25.87 -11.39 23.33
N PHE A 164 26.41 -11.77 22.18
CA PHE A 164 27.39 -12.84 22.05
C PHE A 164 28.66 -12.50 22.83
N SER A 165 29.16 -11.26 22.72
CA SER A 165 30.29 -10.79 23.52
C SER A 165 30.00 -10.84 25.02
N PHE A 166 28.78 -10.48 25.46
CA PHE A 166 28.41 -10.60 26.87
C PHE A 166 28.48 -12.04 27.37
N ILE A 167 27.98 -13.03 26.63
CA ILE A 167 27.95 -14.43 27.10
C ILE A 167 29.34 -14.90 27.56
N PHE A 168 30.41 -14.55 26.84
CA PHE A 168 31.77 -14.93 27.21
C PHE A 168 32.43 -14.02 28.26
N ASN A 169 32.14 -12.71 28.24
CA ASN A 169 32.81 -11.74 29.13
C ASN A 169 32.06 -11.50 30.46
N LEU A 170 30.80 -11.90 30.56
CA LEU A 170 29.95 -11.66 31.74
C LEU A 170 30.49 -12.33 33.02
N PRO A 171 30.96 -13.60 33.00
CA PRO A 171 31.51 -14.23 34.20
C PRO A 171 32.69 -13.44 34.79
N ASP A 172 33.61 -12.99 33.94
CA ASP A 172 34.78 -12.21 34.35
C ASP A 172 34.40 -10.81 34.87
N LEU A 173 33.43 -10.16 34.22
CA LEU A 173 32.91 -8.86 34.66
C LEU A 173 32.21 -8.95 36.03
N ILE A 174 31.44 -10.01 36.27
CA ILE A 174 30.78 -10.26 37.57
C ILE A 174 31.83 -10.52 38.64
N ASN A 175 32.78 -11.43 38.39
CA ASN A 175 33.84 -11.77 39.34
C ASN A 175 34.69 -10.55 39.73
N ALA A 176 35.04 -9.70 38.77
CA ALA A 176 35.74 -8.44 39.03
C ALA A 176 34.92 -7.47 39.88
N SER A 177 33.61 -7.38 39.65
CA SER A 177 32.72 -6.50 40.42
C SER A 177 32.50 -6.97 41.87
N ILE A 178 32.49 -8.29 42.11
CA ILE A 178 32.38 -8.87 43.46
C ILE A 178 33.68 -8.61 44.24
N LYS A 179 34.85 -8.82 43.62
CA LYS A 179 36.14 -8.52 44.26
C LYS A 179 36.27 -7.05 44.66
N GLU A 180 35.75 -6.13 43.85
CA GLU A 180 35.71 -4.68 44.18
C GLU A 180 34.82 -4.38 45.41
N GLN A 181 33.79 -5.19 45.67
CA GLN A 181 32.90 -5.02 46.84
C GLN A 181 33.48 -5.59 48.13
N VAL A 182 34.27 -6.67 48.03
CA VAL A 182 34.85 -7.35 49.21
C VAL A 182 36.17 -6.70 49.66
N ALA A 183 36.82 -5.91 48.80
CA ALA A 183 38.07 -5.20 49.10
C ALA A 183 37.88 -3.86 49.84
N HIS A 184 36.65 -3.49 50.18
CA HIS A 184 36.26 -2.32 50.98
C HIS A 184 35.54 -2.78 52.25
#